data_AF-A0A7S0JCF0-F1
#
_entry.id   AF-A0A7S0JCF0-F1
#
_cell.length_a   1.000
_cell.length_b   1.000
_cell.length_c   1.000
_cell.angle_alpha   90.00
_cell.angle_beta   90.00
_cell.angle_gamma   90.00
#
_symmetry.space_group_name_H-M   'P 1'
#
loop_
_entity.id
_entity.type
_entity.pdbx_description
1 polymer ?
#
loop_
_entity_poly.entity_id
_entity_poly.type
_entity_poly.pdbx_seq_one_letter_code
_entity_poly.pdbx_strand_id
1 'polypeptide(L)'
;SVSLSSDGRRLAVGAGPDRIGYNSAETGYAEVYEDSNGNWRKLGQKIDAPTGSLRGQNTTGSGYIASLSSDGTCFAVGKTVYGQYYPFFSDSYKGNVSVYEVPLPPPPSPALPPSPLSPPPPPAL
;
A
#
# COMPACT_ATOMS: atom_id res chain seq x y z
N SER A 1 -5.54 -9.70 0.98
CA SER A 1 -4.14 -9.84 0.53
C SER A 1 -3.22 -9.15 1.50
N VAL A 2 -2.02 -9.66 1.71
CA VAL A 2 -0.96 -9.02 2.50
C VAL A 2 0.38 -9.18 1.79
N SER A 3 1.24 -8.16 1.86
CA SER A 3 2.58 -8.19 1.27
C SER A 3 3.55 -7.37 2.11
N LEU A 4 4.74 -7.93 2.36
CA LEU A 4 5.77 -7.33 3.18
C LEU A 4 6.99 -6.98 2.31
N SER A 5 7.63 -5.86 2.61
CA SER A 5 8.94 -5.48 2.06
C SER A 5 10.03 -6.45 2.54
N SER A 6 11.17 -6.50 1.84
CA SER A 6 12.22 -7.47 2.17
C SER A 6 12.89 -7.20 3.52
N ASP A 7 12.90 -5.94 3.96
CA ASP A 7 13.43 -5.55 5.27
C ASP A 7 12.40 -5.72 6.41
N GLY A 8 11.16 -6.09 6.07
CA GLY A 8 10.08 -6.29 7.01
C GLY A 8 9.48 -5.00 7.58
N ARG A 9 9.92 -3.82 7.14
CA ARG A 9 9.55 -2.53 7.76
C ARG A 9 8.30 -1.93 7.16
N ARG A 10 7.83 -2.44 6.02
CA ARG A 10 6.61 -2.00 5.35
C ARG A 10 5.70 -3.16 5.03
N LEU A 11 4.42 -2.97 5.32
CA LEU A 11 3.34 -3.92 5.11
C LEU A 11 2.25 -3.26 4.27
N ALA A 12 1.89 -3.89 3.16
CA ALA A 12 0.70 -3.54 2.41
C ALA A 12 -0.43 -4.52 2.72
N VAL A 13 -1.60 -3.99 3.02
CA VAL A 13 -2.82 -4.75 3.30
C VAL A 13 -3.87 -4.37 2.25
N GLY A 14 -4.41 -5.37 1.57
CA GLY A 14 -5.52 -5.20 0.63
C GLY A 14 -6.75 -5.98 1.09
N ALA A 15 -7.90 -5.33 1.13
CA ALA A 15 -9.19 -5.91 1.46
C ALA A 15 -10.17 -5.76 0.28
N GLY A 16 -11.00 -6.77 0.07
CA GLY A 16 -12.12 -6.66 -0.86
C GLY A 16 -13.30 -5.89 -0.26
N PRO A 17 -14.30 -5.53 -1.08
CA PRO A 17 -15.55 -4.98 -0.61
C PRO A 17 -16.37 -6.07 0.09
N ASP A 18 -17.25 -5.63 0.99
CA ASP A 18 -18.15 -6.53 1.72
C ASP A 18 -19.18 -7.14 0.77
N ARG A 19 -19.64 -6.38 -0.23
CA ARG A 19 -20.57 -6.83 -1.25
C ARG A 19 -19.97 -6.81 -2.66
N ILE A 20 -20.08 -7.95 -3.35
CA ILE A 20 -19.77 -8.08 -4.78
C ILE A 20 -21.04 -8.13 -5.64
N GLY A 21 -21.03 -7.48 -6.81
CA GLY A 21 -22.14 -7.55 -7.77
C GLY A 21 -22.33 -6.32 -8.67
N TYR A 22 -23.44 -6.32 -9.41
CA TYR A 22 -23.88 -5.20 -10.25
C TYR A 22 -24.40 -4.05 -9.38
N ASN A 23 -24.01 -2.81 -9.71
CA ASN A 23 -24.40 -1.59 -9.01
C ASN A 23 -24.01 -1.52 -7.52
N SER A 24 -23.04 -2.34 -7.08
CA SER A 24 -22.42 -2.13 -5.76
C SER A 24 -21.44 -0.96 -5.85
N ALA A 25 -21.61 0.04 -5.00
CA ALA A 25 -20.69 1.16 -4.86
C ALA A 25 -19.46 0.82 -4.00
N GLU A 26 -19.49 -0.30 -3.28
CA GLU A 26 -18.41 -0.70 -2.36
C GLU A 26 -17.18 -1.15 -3.13
N THR A 27 -16.08 -0.43 -2.98
CA THR A 27 -14.79 -0.83 -3.53
C THR A 27 -13.99 -1.59 -2.48
N GLY A 28 -13.16 -2.53 -2.95
CA GLY A 28 -12.04 -2.96 -2.14
C GLY A 28 -11.12 -1.79 -1.83
N TYR A 29 -10.15 -2.01 -0.97
CA TYR A 29 -9.19 -0.98 -0.60
C TYR A 29 -7.83 -1.56 -0.30
N ALA A 30 -6.84 -0.69 -0.28
CA ALA A 30 -5.51 -0.98 0.17
C ALA A 30 -5.00 0.09 1.11
N GLU A 31 -4.14 -0.34 2.03
CA GLU A 31 -3.47 0.49 3.00
C GLU A 31 -2.02 0.03 3.13
N VAL A 32 -1.13 0.98 3.35
CA VAL A 32 0.29 0.71 3.60
C VAL A 32 0.59 1.12 5.03
N TYR A 33 1.38 0.30 5.71
CA TYR A 33 1.83 0.51 7.06
C TYR A 33 3.36 0.44 7.11
N GLU A 34 3.94 1.18 8.06
CA GLU A 34 5.37 1.19 8.34
C GLU A 34 5.61 0.86 9.81
N ASP A 35 6.56 -0.03 10.05
CA ASP A 35 7.02 -0.36 11.39
C ASP A 35 8.02 0.68 11.90
N SER A 36 7.75 1.16 13.10
CA SER A 36 8.65 2.02 13.87
C SER A 36 8.93 1.36 15.22
N ASN A 37 9.87 0.42 15.22
CA ASN A 37 10.34 -0.32 16.40
C ASN A 37 9.24 -1.20 17.02
N GLY A 38 8.55 -1.98 16.20
CA GLY A 38 7.46 -2.87 16.63
C GLY A 38 6.10 -2.18 16.73
N ASN A 39 6.00 -0.91 16.35
CA ASN A 39 4.74 -0.18 16.27
C ASN A 39 4.41 0.19 14.82
N TRP A 40 3.31 -0.36 14.32
CA TRP A 40 2.86 -0.14 12.95
C TRP A 40 2.03 1.13 12.83
N ARG A 41 2.49 2.08 12.00
CA ARG A 41 1.75 3.29 11.64
C ARG A 41 1.27 3.23 10.20
N LYS A 42 0.06 3.70 9.93
CA LYS A 42 -0.45 3.81 8.56
C LYS A 42 0.29 4.92 7.80
N LEU A 43 0.73 4.62 6.59
CA LEU A 43 1.31 5.57 5.65
C LEU A 43 0.22 6.07 4.69
N GLY A 44 -0.04 7.37 4.73
CA GLY A 44 -0.95 8.02 3.80
C GLY A 44 -2.43 7.67 3.99
N GLN A 45 -3.23 8.02 2.98
CA GLN A 45 -4.68 7.76 2.98
C GLN A 45 -4.98 6.34 2.52
N LYS A 46 -6.20 5.88 2.83
CA LYS A 46 -6.74 4.65 2.27
C LYS A 46 -6.77 4.78 0.74
N ILE A 47 -6.29 3.76 0.05
CA ILE A 47 -6.28 3.69 -1.41
C ILE A 47 -7.50 2.88 -1.82
N ASP A 48 -8.45 3.50 -2.51
CA ASP A 48 -9.59 2.76 -3.07
C ASP A 48 -9.12 1.88 -4.23
N ALA A 49 -9.52 0.62 -4.20
CA ALA A 49 -9.19 -0.30 -5.26
C ALA A 49 -9.94 0.07 -6.55
N PRO A 50 -9.37 -0.21 -7.73
CA PRO A 50 -9.97 0.16 -9.00
C PRO A 50 -11.38 -0.40 -9.16
N THR A 51 -12.34 0.45 -9.59
CA THR A 51 -13.63 -0.01 -10.08
C THR A 51 -13.51 -0.48 -11.52
N GLY A 52 -14.31 -1.48 -11.89
CA GLY A 52 -14.51 -1.85 -13.29
C GLY A 52 -15.84 -1.27 -13.75
N SER A 53 -15.98 -0.98 -15.04
CA SER A 53 -17.27 -0.58 -15.60
C SER A 53 -17.66 -1.55 -16.71
N LEU A 54 -18.86 -2.11 -16.63
CA LEU A 54 -19.48 -2.91 -17.69
C LEU A 54 -20.70 -2.15 -18.22
N ARG A 55 -20.67 -1.75 -19.51
CA ARG A 55 -21.76 -0.99 -20.15
C ARG A 55 -22.22 0.24 -19.35
N GLY A 56 -21.29 0.98 -18.74
CA GLY A 56 -21.59 2.15 -17.92
C GLY A 56 -22.08 1.85 -16.49
N GLN A 57 -22.15 0.58 -16.08
CA GLN A 57 -22.44 0.17 -14.71
C GLN A 57 -21.16 -0.18 -13.96
N ASN A 58 -21.03 0.30 -12.72
CA ASN A 58 -19.92 -0.06 -11.85
C ASN A 58 -20.05 -1.52 -11.43
N THR A 59 -18.96 -2.26 -11.57
CA THR A 59 -18.84 -3.64 -11.12
C THR A 59 -17.76 -3.76 -10.06
N THR A 60 -18.06 -4.52 -9.03
CA THR A 60 -17.09 -5.01 -8.06
C THR A 60 -16.66 -6.41 -8.47
N GLY A 61 -15.37 -6.68 -8.31
CA GLY A 61 -14.75 -7.94 -8.69
C GLY A 61 -14.36 -8.71 -7.45
N SER A 62 -14.09 -9.99 -7.61
CA SER A 62 -13.53 -10.85 -6.56
C SER A 62 -12.06 -11.14 -6.90
N GLY A 63 -11.17 -10.97 -5.93
CA GLY A 63 -9.73 -11.13 -6.10
C GLY A 63 -8.98 -9.80 -6.06
N TYR A 64 -8.92 -9.19 -4.89
CA TYR A 64 -8.08 -8.03 -4.62
C TYR A 64 -6.70 -8.51 -4.21
N ILE A 65 -5.70 -8.12 -5.00
CA ILE A 65 -4.29 -8.43 -4.74
C ILE A 65 -3.56 -7.14 -4.41
N ALA A 66 -2.66 -7.24 -3.44
CA ALA A 66 -1.82 -6.15 -2.98
C ALA A 66 -0.39 -6.70 -2.96
N SER A 67 0.52 -6.05 -3.67
CA SER A 67 1.93 -6.45 -3.74
C SER A 67 2.82 -5.23 -3.53
N LEU A 68 3.83 -5.38 -2.68
CA LEU A 68 4.84 -4.38 -2.39
C LEU A 68 6.17 -4.78 -3.04
N SER A 69 6.92 -3.80 -3.56
CA SER A 69 8.28 -4.00 -4.02
C SER A 69 9.21 -4.37 -2.87
N SER A 70 10.35 -5.00 -3.18
CA SER A 70 11.34 -5.41 -2.17
C SER A 70 11.83 -4.24 -1.34
N ASP A 71 12.12 -3.11 -1.99
CA ASP A 71 12.54 -1.85 -1.36
C ASP A 71 11.40 -1.08 -0.68
N GLY A 72 10.16 -1.57 -0.81
CA GLY A 72 8.99 -0.98 -0.17
C GLY A 72 8.55 0.37 -0.72
N THR A 73 9.09 0.81 -1.87
CA THR A 73 8.83 2.11 -2.48
C THR A 73 7.69 2.07 -3.51
N CYS A 74 7.37 0.89 -4.03
CA CYS A 74 6.33 0.69 -5.03
C CYS A 74 5.27 -0.28 -4.51
N PHE A 75 4.01 0.07 -4.73
CA PHE A 75 2.87 -0.71 -4.29
C PHE A 75 1.85 -0.90 -5.42
N ALA A 76 1.48 -2.14 -5.73
CA ALA A 76 0.48 -2.45 -6.75
C ALA A 76 -0.79 -3.02 -6.12
N VAL A 77 -1.94 -2.43 -6.49
CA VAL A 77 -3.28 -2.95 -6.18
C VAL A 77 -3.91 -3.45 -7.46
N GLY A 78 -4.18 -4.75 -7.49
CA GLY A 78 -4.88 -5.39 -8.59
C GLY A 78 -6.26 -5.83 -8.20
N LYS A 79 -7.15 -5.82 -9.18
CA LYS A 79 -8.49 -6.40 -9.11
C LYS A 79 -8.66 -7.36 -10.27
N THR A 80 -8.94 -8.61 -9.95
CA THR A 80 -9.52 -9.55 -10.89
C THR A 80 -11.04 -9.45 -10.84
N VAL A 81 -11.70 -9.59 -11.99
CA VAL A 81 -13.16 -9.75 -12.03
C VAL A 81 -13.44 -11.19 -12.41
N TYR A 82 -14.11 -11.92 -11.52
CA TYR A 82 -14.68 -13.21 -11.88
C TYR A 82 -15.88 -12.96 -12.76
N GLY A 83 -15.82 -13.45 -14.01
CA GLY A 83 -16.96 -13.42 -14.90
C GLY A 83 -18.05 -14.34 -14.35
N GLN A 84 -19.17 -13.76 -13.91
CA GLN A 84 -20.41 -14.52 -13.91
C GLN A 84 -20.68 -14.88 -15.38
N TYR A 85 -20.62 -16.16 -15.74
CA TYR A 85 -20.89 -16.59 -17.10
C TYR A 85 -22.35 -16.29 -17.44
N TYR A 86 -22.59 -15.19 -18.15
CA TYR A 86 -23.89 -14.93 -18.76
C TYR A 86 -23.84 -15.42 -20.20
N PRO A 87 -24.64 -16.43 -20.59
CA PRO A 87 -24.56 -17.07 -21.92
C PRO A 87 -24.91 -16.15 -23.10
N PHE A 88 -25.29 -14.89 -22.84
CA PHE A 88 -25.65 -13.88 -23.83
C PHE A 88 -24.66 -12.71 -23.93
N PHE A 89 -23.60 -12.67 -23.11
CA PHE A 89 -22.67 -11.53 -23.08
C PHE A 89 -21.22 -12.01 -23.08
N SER A 90 -20.56 -11.93 -24.23
CA SER A 90 -19.17 -12.39 -24.43
C SER A 90 -18.09 -11.34 -24.13
N ASP A 91 -18.44 -10.11 -23.75
CA ASP A 91 -17.45 -9.01 -23.74
C ASP A 91 -17.10 -8.48 -22.35
N SER A 92 -15.79 -8.57 -22.08
CA SER A 92 -14.98 -7.60 -21.31
C SER A 92 -15.03 -7.62 -19.77
N TYR A 93 -14.86 -8.79 -19.14
CA TYR A 93 -14.29 -8.81 -17.79
C TYR A 93 -12.80 -8.47 -17.85
N LYS A 94 -12.45 -7.17 -17.75
CA LYS A 94 -11.06 -6.72 -17.67
C LYS A 94 -10.71 -6.44 -16.21
N GLY A 95 -9.73 -7.18 -15.69
CA GLY A 95 -9.05 -6.81 -14.45
C GLY A 95 -8.29 -5.49 -14.63
N ASN A 96 -8.02 -4.81 -13.53
CA ASN A 96 -7.26 -3.57 -13.53
C ASN A 96 -6.20 -3.61 -12.43
N VAL A 97 -5.06 -2.98 -12.69
CA VAL A 97 -3.98 -2.82 -11.71
C VAL A 97 -3.60 -1.34 -11.67
N SER A 98 -3.56 -0.78 -10.46
CA SER A 98 -3.02 0.55 -10.18
C SER A 98 -1.74 0.41 -9.38
N VAL A 99 -0.73 1.21 -9.75
CA VAL A 99 0.56 1.26 -9.07
C VAL A 99 0.70 2.61 -8.38
N TYR A 100 1.17 2.59 -7.14
CA TYR A 100 1.34 3.73 -6.27
C TYR A 100 2.78 3.78 -5.76
N GLU A 101 3.29 4.98 -5.62
CA GLU A 101 4.57 5.24 -4.97
C GLU A 101 4.34 5.43 -3.46
N VAL A 102 5.14 4.74 -2.66
CA VAL A 102 5.11 4.83 -1.21
C VAL A 102 6.20 5.81 -0.78
N PRO A 103 5.85 6.91 -0.07
CA PRO A 103 6.81 7.92 0.32
C PRO A 103 8.03 7.32 1.03
N LEU A 104 9.23 7.77 0.67
CA LEU A 104 10.44 7.39 1.39
C LEU A 104 10.38 7.97 2.82
N PRO A 105 10.93 7.25 3.82
CA PRO A 105 11.12 7.85 5.11
C PRO A 105 12.13 9.01 4.97
N PRO A 106 12.01 10.08 5.78
CA PRO A 106 13.02 11.11 5.80
C PRO A 106 14.40 10.48 6.08
N PRO A 107 15.48 10.92 5.41
CA PRO A 107 16.80 10.42 5.69
C PRO A 107 17.12 10.58 7.18
N PRO A 108 17.89 9.65 7.79
CA PRO A 108 18.29 9.79 9.18
C PRO A 108 19.00 11.14 9.36
N SER A 109 18.70 11.83 10.46
CA SER A 109 19.42 13.06 10.82
C SER A 109 20.93 12.80 10.75
N PRO A 110 21.73 13.71 10.15
CA PRO A 110 23.18 13.55 10.16
C PRO A 110 23.64 13.37 11.60
N ALA A 111 24.59 12.46 11.82
CA ALA A 111 25.17 12.24 13.14
C ALA A 111 25.64 13.58 13.70
N LEU A 112 25.26 13.88 14.95
CA LEU A 112 25.77 15.06 15.64
C LEU A 112 27.31 15.01 15.60
N PRO A 113 27.99 16.13 15.30
CA PRO A 113 29.44 16.17 15.45
C PRO A 113 29.81 15.76 16.88
N PRO A 114 30.97 15.13 17.09
CA PRO A 114 31.43 14.80 18.44
C PRO A 114 31.41 16.07 19.30
N SER A 115 30.92 15.94 20.54
CA SER A 115 30.95 17.04 21.50
C SER A 115 32.35 17.63 21.58
N PRO A 116 32.51 18.97 21.65
CA PRO A 116 33.84 19.56 21.85
C PRO A 116 34.47 18.97 23.11
N LEU A 117 35.74 18.60 23.02
CA LEU A 117 36.52 18.19 24.18
C LEU A 117 36.41 19.26 25.26
N SER A 118 36.18 18.84 26.52
CA SER A 118 36.24 19.76 27.65
C SER A 118 37.61 20.45 27.69
N PRO A 119 37.69 21.76 27.99
CA PRO A 119 38.97 22.44 28.13
C PRO A 119 39.80 21.76 29.23
N PRO A 120 41.14 21.74 29.09
CA PRO A 120 42.01 21.20 30.13
C PRO A 120 41.80 21.95 31.45
N PRO A 121 41.97 21.30 32.61
CA PRO A 121 41.90 21.97 33.90
C PRO A 121 42.94 23.10 33.98
N PRO A 122 42.65 24.19 34.73
CA PRO A 122 43.62 25.26 34.94
C PRO A 122 44.88 24.73 35.65
N PRO A 123 46.06 25.35 35.41
CA PRO A 123 47.29 24.98 36.11
C PRO A 123 47.13 25.13 37.62
N ALA A 124 47.70 24.20 38.38
CA ALA A 124 47.74 24.28 39.84
C ALA A 124 48.60 25.49 40.28
N LEU A 125 48.11 26.23 41.27
CA LEU A 125 48.81 27.35 41.93
C LEU A 125 49.95 26.84 42.83
#